data_AF-A0A7X8ZYX1-F1
#
_entry.id   AF-A0A7X8ZYX1-F1
#
_cell.length_a   1.000
_cell.length_b   1.000
_cell.length_c   1.000
_cell.angle_alpha   90.00
_cell.angle_beta   90.00
_cell.angle_gamma   90.00
#
_symmetry.space_group_name_H-M   'P 1'
#
loop_
_entity.id
_entity.type
_entity.pdbx_description
1 polymer ?
#
loop_
_entity_poly.entity_id
_entity_poly.type
_entity_poly.pdbx_seq_one_letter_code
_entity_poly.pdbx_strand_id
1 'polypeptide(L)'
;MSENNKILDEDKMIEDEFQALLDDYLSSNHRKKVEVITRAFNLAYEAHKGSRRRSGEPYIMHPLAVARIVSREIGLGSTSISAALLHDVVEDTDY
;
A
#
# COMPACT_ATOMS: atom_id res chain seq x y z
N MET A 1 -9.27 -21.88 -11.96
CA MET A 1 -9.04 -20.49 -12.41
C MET A 1 -7.78 -20.46 -13.24
N SER A 2 -7.78 -19.77 -14.38
CA SER A 2 -6.56 -19.50 -15.15
C SER A 2 -5.65 -18.56 -14.36
N GLU A 3 -4.33 -18.62 -14.57
CA GLU A 3 -3.37 -17.70 -13.94
C GLU A 3 -3.71 -16.23 -14.22
N ASN A 4 -4.19 -15.91 -15.43
CA ASN A 4 -4.66 -14.56 -15.78
C ASN A 4 -5.81 -14.08 -14.89
N ASN A 5 -6.78 -14.94 -14.55
CA ASN A 5 -7.88 -14.51 -13.67
C ASN A 5 -7.37 -14.23 -12.26
N LYS A 6 -6.40 -15.01 -11.78
CA LYS A 6 -5.82 -14.80 -10.45
C LYS A 6 -5.05 -13.48 -10.36
N ILE A 7 -4.30 -13.11 -11.40
CA ILE A 7 -3.58 -11.83 -11.45
C ILE A 7 -4.56 -10.66 -11.43
N LEU A 8 -5.62 -10.72 -12.25
CA LEU A 8 -6.67 -9.71 -12.27
C LEU A 8 -7.36 -9.55 -10.91
N ASP A 9 -7.62 -10.66 -10.22
CA ASP A 9 -8.23 -10.64 -8.89
C ASP A 9 -7.29 -10.01 -7.83
N GLU A 10 -5.98 -10.30 -7.92
CA GLU A 10 -4.96 -9.72 -7.03
C GLU A 10 -4.77 -8.22 -7.27
N ASP A 11 -4.66 -7.78 -8.53
CA ASP A 11 -4.52 -6.37 -8.86
C ASP A 11 -5.74 -5.56 -8.40
N LYS A 12 -6.94 -6.09 -8.61
CA LYS A 12 -8.17 -5.47 -8.11
C LYS A 12 -8.19 -5.35 -6.59
N MET A 13 -7.77 -6.39 -5.87
CA MET A 13 -7.69 -6.37 -4.41
C MET A 13 -6.71 -5.30 -3.89
N ILE A 14 -5.58 -5.13 -4.58
CA ILE A 14 -4.57 -4.11 -4.25
C ILE A 14 -5.13 -2.71 -4.51
N GLU A 15 -5.80 -2.50 -5.65
CA GLU A 15 -6.47 -1.23 -5.97
C GLU A 15 -7.55 -0.88 -4.94
N ASP A 16 -8.39 -1.85 -4.55
CA ASP A 16 -9.45 -1.67 -3.56
C ASP A 16 -8.87 -1.27 -2.19
N GLU A 17 -7.80 -1.91 -1.72
CA GLU A 17 -7.15 -1.55 -0.45
C GLU A 17 -6.43 -0.20 -0.52
N PHE A 18 -5.81 0.12 -1.65
CA PHE A 18 -5.19 1.43 -1.83
C PHE A 18 -6.25 2.54 -1.85
N GLN A 19 -7.38 2.33 -2.51
CA GLN A 19 -8.50 3.27 -2.48
C GLN A 19 -9.05 3.44 -1.06
N ALA A 20 -9.18 2.36 -0.29
CA ALA A 20 -9.60 2.42 1.11
C ALA A 20 -8.64 3.26 1.97
N LEU A 21 -7.32 3.14 1.76
CA LEU A 21 -6.32 4.00 2.41
C LEU A 21 -6.52 5.49 2.06
N LEU A 22 -6.79 5.80 0.79
CA LEU A 22 -7.03 7.17 0.35
C LEU A 22 -8.32 7.73 0.94
N ASP A 23 -9.38 6.94 1.02
CA ASP A 23 -10.65 7.34 1.63
C ASP A 23 -10.48 7.60 3.13
N ASP A 24 -9.80 6.69 3.84
CA ASP A 24 -9.42 6.86 5.25
C ASP A 24 -8.66 8.19 5.43
N TYR A 25 -7.66 8.46 4.59
CA TYR A 25 -6.88 9.70 4.64
C TYR A 25 -7.70 10.96 4.32
N LEU A 26 -8.55 10.92 3.29
CA LEU A 26 -9.35 12.05 2.83
C LEU A 26 -10.47 12.42 3.81
N SER A 27 -10.91 11.46 4.62
CA SER A 27 -11.86 11.66 5.72
C SER A 27 -11.24 12.36 6.95
N SER A 28 -9.91 12.41 7.02
CA SER A 28 -9.18 13.05 8.13
C SER A 28 -9.07 14.57 7.99
N ASN A 29 -8.58 15.24 9.05
CA ASN A 29 -8.31 16.69 9.06
C ASN A 29 -6.93 17.07 8.49
N HIS A 30 -6.18 16.11 7.93
CA HIS A 30 -4.84 16.37 7.39
C HIS A 30 -4.89 17.14 6.07
N ARG A 31 -3.75 17.79 5.72
CA ARG A 31 -3.59 18.43 4.41
C ARG A 31 -3.62 17.37 3.33
N LYS A 32 -4.62 17.39 2.45
CA LYS A 32 -4.94 16.35 1.44
C LYS A 32 -3.88 16.15 0.33
N LYS A 33 -2.64 15.87 0.72
CA LYS A 33 -1.47 15.57 -0.11
C LYS A 33 -1.50 14.12 -0.62
N VAL A 34 -2.58 13.77 -1.30
CA VAL A 34 -2.79 12.43 -1.87
C VAL A 34 -1.64 12.05 -2.80
N GLU A 35 -1.14 13.01 -3.59
CA GLU A 35 0.00 12.83 -4.50
C GLU A 35 1.25 12.20 -3.87
N VAL A 36 1.56 12.50 -2.61
CA VAL A 36 2.75 11.97 -1.92
C VAL A 36 2.51 10.53 -1.49
N ILE A 37 1.30 10.20 -1.06
CA ILE A 37 0.88 8.85 -0.71
C ILE A 37 0.87 7.98 -1.96
N THR A 38 0.28 8.46 -3.06
CA THR A 38 0.25 7.73 -4.35
C THR A 38 1.65 7.45 -4.89
N ARG A 39 2.57 8.41 -4.81
CA ARG A 39 3.96 8.18 -5.23
C ARG A 39 4.66 7.12 -4.38
N ALA A 40 4.45 7.13 -3.07
CA ALA A 40 5.01 6.14 -2.17
C ALA A 40 4.43 4.74 -2.45
N PHE A 41 3.11 4.65 -2.65
CA PHE A 41 2.44 3.40 -3.03
C PHE A 41 2.99 2.83 -4.33
N ASN A 42 3.07 3.63 -5.39
CA ASN A 42 3.56 3.16 -6.70
C ASN A 42 5.01 2.64 -6.60
N LEU A 43 5.87 3.33 -5.83
CA LEU A 43 7.24 2.88 -5.61
C LEU A 43 7.26 1.54 -4.86
N ALA A 44 6.51 1.40 -3.76
CA ALA A 44 6.45 0.17 -2.99
C ALA A 44 5.84 -1.00 -3.81
N TYR A 45 4.79 -0.74 -4.58
CA TYR A 45 4.14 -1.73 -5.45
C TYR A 45 5.12 -2.27 -6.50
N GLU A 46 5.84 -1.39 -7.20
CA GLU A 46 6.84 -1.81 -8.18
C GLU A 46 8.05 -2.48 -7.52
N ALA A 47 8.53 -1.99 -6.37
CA ALA A 47 9.66 -2.58 -5.66
C ALA A 47 9.37 -4.01 -5.19
N HIS A 48 8.15 -4.28 -4.74
CA HIS A 48 7.73 -5.60 -4.28
C HIS A 48 7.05 -6.46 -5.37
N LYS A 49 7.18 -6.08 -6.65
CA LYS A 49 6.55 -6.79 -7.75
C LYS A 49 7.08 -8.22 -7.87
N GLY A 50 6.18 -9.19 -7.90
CA GLY A 50 6.51 -10.62 -7.91
C GLY A 50 6.87 -11.19 -6.54
N SER A 51 7.11 -10.36 -5.52
CA SER A 51 7.31 -10.79 -4.15
C SER A 51 5.99 -11.22 -3.51
N ARG A 52 6.01 -12.32 -2.76
CA ARG A 52 4.85 -12.86 -2.05
C ARG A 52 5.17 -13.09 -0.58
N ARG A 53 4.17 -12.93 0.27
CA ARG A 53 4.24 -13.31 1.69
C ARG A 53 4.21 -14.84 1.83
N ARG A 54 4.56 -15.33 3.02
CA ARG A 54 4.40 -16.77 3.38
C ARG A 54 2.95 -17.26 3.27
N SER A 55 1.96 -16.36 3.44
CA SER A 55 0.53 -16.65 3.23
C SER A 55 0.18 -16.90 1.76
N GLY A 56 1.07 -16.50 0.83
CA GLY A 56 0.84 -16.56 -0.60
C GLY A 56 0.27 -15.27 -1.20
N GLU A 57 -0.04 -14.24 -0.42
CA GLU A 57 -0.54 -12.96 -0.92
C GLU A 57 0.58 -12.08 -1.52
N PRO A 58 0.26 -11.14 -2.42
CA PRO A 58 1.21 -10.11 -2.86
C PRO A 58 1.81 -9.35 -1.68
N TYR A 59 3.13 -9.14 -1.69
CA TYR A 59 3.82 -8.55 -0.53
C TYR A 59 3.32 -7.14 -0.20
N ILE A 60 2.96 -6.35 -1.21
CA ILE A 60 2.43 -4.98 -1.08
C ILE A 60 1.20 -4.86 -0.17
N MET A 61 0.46 -5.95 0.04
CA MET A 61 -0.68 -5.97 0.97
C MET A 61 -0.25 -5.67 2.42
N HIS A 62 0.97 -6.04 2.81
CA HIS A 62 1.49 -5.75 4.15
C HIS A 62 1.75 -4.26 4.37
N PRO A 63 2.56 -3.56 3.56
CA PRO A 63 2.72 -2.11 3.69
C PRO A 63 1.40 -1.32 3.60
N LEU A 64 0.45 -1.76 2.77
CA LEU A 64 -0.90 -1.17 2.71
C LEU A 64 -1.65 -1.31 4.04
N ALA A 65 -1.67 -2.50 4.64
CA ALA A 65 -2.33 -2.73 5.93
C ALA A 65 -1.70 -1.86 7.04
N VAL A 66 -0.38 -1.75 7.09
CA VAL A 66 0.33 -0.88 8.05
C VAL A 66 -0.03 0.59 7.81
N ALA A 67 -0.05 1.04 6.56
CA ALA A 67 -0.41 2.40 6.21
C ALA A 67 -1.86 2.76 6.62
N ARG A 68 -2.79 1.81 6.53
CA ARG A 68 -4.18 2.00 7.00
C ARG A 68 -4.27 2.13 8.52
N ILE A 69 -3.51 1.35 9.28
CA ILE A 69 -3.40 1.51 10.75
C ILE A 69 -2.87 2.90 11.08
N VAL A 70 -1.78 3.32 10.41
CA VAL A 70 -1.18 4.65 10.59
C VAL A 70 -2.17 5.79 10.28
N SER A 71 -2.95 5.64 9.21
CA SER A 71 -3.95 6.62 8.79
C SER A 71 -5.16 6.66 9.74
N ARG A 72 -5.78 5.51 10.00
CA ARG A 72 -7.11 5.42 10.64
C ARG A 72 -7.04 5.26 12.16
N GLU A 73 -6.18 4.38 12.65
CA GLU A 73 -6.12 4.05 14.07
C GLU A 73 -5.22 5.03 14.85
N ILE A 74 -4.09 5.40 14.26
CA ILE A 74 -3.15 6.35 14.87
C ILE A 74 -3.49 7.80 14.48
N GLY A 75 -4.05 8.02 13.29
CA GLY A 75 -4.46 9.35 12.84
C GLY A 75 -3.30 10.21 12.33
N LEU A 76 -2.25 9.62 11.76
CA LEU A 76 -1.09 10.35 11.25
C LEU A 76 -1.26 10.77 9.78
N GLY A 77 -0.53 11.83 9.39
CA GLY A 77 -0.65 12.46 8.07
C GLY A 77 0.17 11.77 6.97
N SER A 78 0.15 12.38 5.77
CA SER A 78 0.76 11.83 4.55
C SER A 78 2.21 11.36 4.73
N THR A 79 3.04 12.07 5.51
CA THR A 79 4.45 11.69 5.70
C THR A 79 4.58 10.34 6.40
N SER A 80 3.80 10.10 7.46
CA SER A 80 3.83 8.82 8.19
C SER A 80 3.19 7.70 7.37
N ILE A 81 2.12 7.99 6.63
CA ILE A 81 1.49 7.04 5.72
C ILE A 81 2.48 6.62 4.62
N SER A 82 3.17 7.58 4.00
CA SER A 82 4.21 7.28 3.00
C SER A 82 5.37 6.50 3.58
N ALA A 83 5.80 6.80 4.81
CA ALA A 83 6.84 6.03 5.49
C ALA A 83 6.40 4.57 5.72
N ALA A 84 5.14 4.36 6.14
CA ALA A 84 4.58 3.03 6.30
C ALA A 84 4.52 2.24 4.99
N LEU A 85 4.17 2.89 3.88
CA LEU A 85 4.20 2.25 2.56
C LEU A 85 5.61 1.83 2.12
N LEU A 86 6.63 2.57 2.55
CA LEU A 86 8.01 2.39 2.09
C LEU A 86 8.91 1.63 3.07
N HIS A 87 8.43 1.28 4.26
CA HIS A 87 9.30 0.85 5.38
C HIS A 87 10.17 -0.37 5.06
N ASP A 88 9.64 -1.31 4.28
CA ASP A 88 10.31 -2.57 3.91
C ASP A 88 11.02 -2.49 2.55
N VAL A 89 10.87 -1.40 1.79
CA VAL A 89 11.43 -1.31 0.42
C VAL A 89 12.94 -1.46 0.43
N VAL A 90 13.64 -0.79 1.35
CA VAL A 90 15.11 -0.86 1.43
C VAL A 90 15.60 -2.19 2.01
N GLU A 91 14.79 -2.86 2.85
CA GLU A 91 15.18 -4.12 3.50
C GLU A 91 14.97 -5.33 2.58
N ASP A 92 13.85 -5.35 1.83
CA ASP A 92 13.37 -6.55 1.14
C ASP A 92 13.49 -6.46 -0.41
N THR A 93 14.07 -5.38 -0.95
CA THR A 93 14.17 -5.17 -2.40
C THR A 93 15.55 -4.60 -2.80
N ASP A 94 15.83 -4.54 -4.09
CA ASP A 94 17.12 -4.06 -4.63
C ASP A 94 17.24 -2.52 -4.74
N TYR A 95 16.41 -1.77 -4.01
CA TYR A 95 16.36 -0.30 -4.05
C TYR A 95 17.37 0.39 -3.12
#